data_AF-A0AAV2ED86-F1
#
_entry.id   AF-A0AAV2ED86-F1
#
_cell.length_a   1.000
_cell.length_b   1.000
_cell.length_c   1.000
_cell.angle_alpha   90.00
_cell.angle_beta   90.00
_cell.angle_gamma   90.00
#
_symmetry.space_group_name_H-M   'P 1'
#
loop_
_entity.id
_entity.type
_entity.pdbx_description
1 polymer ?
#
loop_
_entity_poly.entity_id
_entity_poly.type
_entity_poly.pdbx_seq_one_letter_code
_entity_poly.pdbx_strand_id
1 'polypeptide(L)'
;MKSWLCFRDYDCNWNSKIFRNFTSDVAHSRWWKVHSAMSAELQGFCLLESRQKAHMEWDRRETEKEGFYDGHWKIPIRDSRLRICVDNVCNWKSMLKHWGGRQIGPTSMWF
;
A
#
# COMPACT_ATOMS: atom_id res chain seq x y z
N MET A 1 6.19 5.36 -5.47
CA MET A 1 6.12 3.88 -5.35
C MET A 1 5.65 3.24 -6.66
N LYS A 2 6.04 1.99 -6.95
CA LYS A 2 5.62 1.26 -8.16
C LYS A 2 4.18 0.76 -8.01
N SER A 3 3.41 0.73 -9.11
CA SER A 3 1.96 0.42 -9.08
C SER A 3 1.62 -0.97 -8.54
N TRP A 4 2.52 -1.95 -8.64
CA TRP A 4 2.30 -3.30 -8.07
C TRP A 4 2.39 -3.37 -6.55
N LEU A 5 3.05 -2.40 -5.93
CA LEU A 5 3.15 -2.30 -4.47
C LEU A 5 1.94 -1.60 -3.85
N CYS A 6 1.21 -0.79 -4.61
CA CYS A 6 -0.04 -0.17 -4.16
C CYS A 6 -1.18 -1.18 -4.09
N PHE A 7 -2.15 -0.95 -3.23
CA PHE A 7 -3.43 -1.66 -3.27
C PHE A 7 -4.14 -1.47 -4.62
N ARG A 8 -5.06 -2.39 -4.94
CA ARG A 8 -5.81 -2.38 -6.18
C ARG A 8 -6.69 -1.15 -6.38
N ASP A 9 -7.21 -0.61 -5.29
CA ASP A 9 -8.34 0.30 -5.34
C ASP A 9 -7.97 1.70 -5.84
N TYR A 10 -6.76 2.18 -5.56
CA TYR A 10 -6.25 3.45 -6.09
C TYR A 10 -4.71 3.53 -6.04
N ASP A 11 -4.14 4.51 -6.73
CA ASP A 11 -2.70 4.78 -6.72
C ASP A 11 -2.27 5.31 -5.35
N CYS A 12 -1.64 4.45 -4.54
CA CYS A 12 -1.20 4.82 -3.20
C CYS A 12 -0.18 5.98 -3.18
N ASN A 13 0.42 6.37 -4.32
CA ASN A 13 1.24 7.59 -4.40
C ASN A 13 0.44 8.85 -4.06
N TRP A 14 -0.90 8.83 -4.19
CA TRP A 14 -1.77 9.91 -3.72
C TRP A 14 -1.58 10.22 -2.24
N ASN A 15 -1.18 9.21 -1.44
CA ASN A 15 -0.94 9.36 -0.01
C ASN A 15 0.39 10.06 0.34
N SER A 16 1.25 10.36 -0.65
CA SER A 16 2.57 10.93 -0.41
C SER A 16 2.75 12.27 -1.12
N LYS A 17 3.17 13.29 -0.37
CA LYS A 17 3.53 14.61 -0.93
C LYS A 17 4.73 14.51 -1.88
N ILE A 18 5.70 13.63 -1.57
CA ILE A 18 6.93 13.45 -2.36
C ILE A 18 6.61 12.76 -3.70
N PHE A 19 5.71 11.78 -3.69
CA PHE A 19 5.36 11.03 -4.92
C PHE A 19 4.21 11.64 -5.71
N ARG A 20 3.74 12.83 -5.33
CA ARG A 20 2.55 13.45 -5.92
C ARG A 20 2.67 13.71 -7.43
N ASN A 21 3.86 14.05 -7.92
CA ASN A 21 4.11 14.25 -9.35
C ASN A 21 4.07 12.94 -10.17
N PHE A 22 4.03 11.79 -9.49
CA PHE A 22 4.01 10.46 -10.10
C PHE A 22 2.66 9.77 -9.90
N THR A 23 1.63 10.49 -9.48
CA THR A 23 0.28 9.92 -9.33
C THR A 23 -0.43 9.86 -10.68
N SER A 24 -1.11 8.75 -10.96
CA SER A 24 -1.98 8.65 -12.13
C SER A 24 -2.98 7.50 -12.01
N ASP A 25 -4.26 7.85 -11.82
CA ASP A 25 -5.34 6.86 -11.76
C ASP A 25 -5.46 6.06 -13.07
N VAL A 26 -5.17 6.70 -14.21
CA VAL A 26 -5.17 6.05 -15.52
C VAL A 26 -4.03 5.03 -15.63
N ALA A 27 -2.81 5.38 -15.19
CA ALA A 27 -1.68 4.45 -15.21
C ALA A 27 -1.91 3.29 -14.25
N HIS A 28 -2.43 3.56 -13.05
CA HIS A 28 -2.79 2.54 -12.06
C HIS A 28 -3.84 1.58 -12.59
N SER A 29 -4.92 2.10 -13.19
CA SER A 29 -5.95 1.28 -13.84
C SER A 29 -5.37 0.39 -14.95
N ARG A 30 -4.49 0.94 -15.80
CA ARG A 30 -3.82 0.18 -16.85
C ARG A 30 -2.93 -0.92 -16.28
N TRP A 31 -2.15 -0.63 -15.24
CA TRP A 31 -1.34 -1.64 -14.56
C TRP A 31 -2.20 -2.82 -14.07
N TRP A 32 -3.35 -2.55 -13.45
CA TRP A 32 -4.23 -3.60 -12.96
C TRP A 32 -4.90 -4.43 -14.05
N LYS A 33 -5.07 -3.88 -15.27
CA LYS A 33 -5.46 -4.68 -16.44
C LYS A 33 -4.37 -5.67 -16.81
N VAL A 34 -3.10 -5.25 -16.80
CA VAL A 34 -1.95 -6.14 -17.06
C VAL A 34 -1.88 -7.21 -15.98
N HIS A 35 -1.88 -6.83 -14.70
CA HIS A 35 -1.86 -7.78 -13.59
C HIS A 35 -3.00 -8.82 -13.69
N SER A 36 -4.22 -8.38 -14.02
CA SER A 36 -5.37 -9.29 -14.12
C SER A 36 -5.25 -10.28 -15.27
N ALA A 37 -4.46 -9.97 -16.31
CA ALA A 37 -4.18 -10.86 -17.43
C ALA A 37 -2.96 -11.78 -17.22
N MET A 38 -2.16 -11.55 -16.17
CA MET A 38 -1.02 -12.40 -15.83
C MET A 38 -1.48 -13.78 -15.34
N SER A 39 -0.69 -14.81 -15.60
CA SER A 39 -0.88 -16.14 -15.00
C SER A 39 -0.85 -16.08 -13.47
N ALA A 40 -1.47 -17.05 -12.79
CA ALA A 40 -1.47 -17.14 -11.33
C ALA A 40 -0.06 -17.14 -10.72
N GLU A 41 0.90 -17.81 -11.36
CA GLU A 41 2.31 -17.83 -10.95
C GLU A 41 2.90 -16.41 -10.90
N LEU A 42 2.76 -15.65 -12.00
CA LEU A 42 3.21 -14.25 -12.09
C LEU A 42 2.49 -13.33 -11.10
N GLN A 43 1.19 -13.51 -10.89
CA GLN A 43 0.45 -12.77 -9.87
C GLN A 43 0.97 -13.06 -8.45
N GLY A 44 1.51 -14.26 -8.20
CA GLY A 44 2.12 -14.66 -6.94
C GLY A 44 3.27 -13.74 -6.51
N PHE A 45 4.08 -13.25 -7.45
CA PHE A 45 5.16 -12.30 -7.17
C PHE A 45 4.67 -10.90 -6.79
N CYS A 46 3.39 -10.59 -7.01
CA CYS A 46 2.77 -9.31 -6.66
C CYS A 46 2.04 -9.37 -5.31
N LEU A 47 2.12 -10.47 -4.58
CA LEU A 47 1.55 -10.58 -3.23
C LEU A 47 2.28 -9.65 -2.26
N LEU A 48 1.57 -9.24 -1.21
CA LEU A 48 2.03 -8.22 -0.28
C LEU A 48 2.32 -8.82 1.08
N GLU A 49 3.48 -8.49 1.63
CA GLU A 49 3.85 -8.79 3.01
C GLU A 49 2.98 -8.01 4.01
N SER A 50 2.88 -8.52 5.22
CA SER A 50 2.19 -7.93 6.36
C SER A 50 2.70 -6.52 6.68
N ARG A 51 4.02 -6.29 6.57
CA ARG A 51 4.64 -4.97 6.78
C ARG A 51 4.17 -3.96 5.72
N GLN A 52 4.16 -4.35 4.44
CA GLN A 52 3.76 -3.49 3.33
C GLN A 52 2.27 -3.10 3.42
N LYS A 53 1.41 -4.07 3.74
CA LYS A 53 -0.02 -3.82 3.97
C LYS A 53 -0.25 -2.80 5.10
N ALA A 54 0.48 -2.95 6.21
CA ALA A 54 0.41 -2.02 7.33
C ALA A 54 0.90 -0.62 6.95
N HIS A 55 2.01 -0.53 6.23
CA HIS A 55 2.57 0.74 5.76
C HIS A 55 1.56 1.54 4.93
N MET A 56 0.95 0.90 3.92
CA MET A 56 0.00 1.60 3.04
C MET A 56 -1.27 2.06 3.76
N GLU A 57 -1.79 1.25 4.70
CA GLU A 57 -2.94 1.67 5.50
C GLU A 57 -2.56 2.79 6.47
N TRP A 58 -1.34 2.78 7.01
CA TRP A 58 -0.86 3.90 7.82
C TRP A 58 -0.76 5.17 6.98
N ASP A 59 -0.13 5.14 5.80
CA ASP A 59 -0.04 6.29 4.90
C ASP A 59 -1.43 6.84 4.56
N ARG A 60 -2.41 5.96 4.28
CA ARG A 60 -3.80 6.35 4.03
C ARG A 60 -4.40 7.09 5.23
N ARG A 61 -4.24 6.56 6.45
CA ARG A 61 -4.74 7.19 7.69
C ARG A 61 -4.08 8.53 7.99
N GLU A 62 -2.80 8.68 7.70
CA GLU A 62 -2.12 9.97 7.86
C GLU A 62 -2.69 11.01 6.88
N THR A 63 -2.96 10.63 5.63
CA THR A 63 -3.59 11.56 4.67
C THR A 63 -5.03 11.93 5.00
N GLU A 64 -5.77 11.00 5.62
CA GLU A 64 -7.09 11.27 6.20
C GLU A 64 -7.00 12.31 7.33
N LYS A 65 -6.05 12.15 8.26
CA LYS A 65 -5.80 13.11 9.34
C LYS A 65 -5.36 14.49 8.83
N GLU A 66 -4.50 14.51 7.81
CA GLU A 66 -4.03 15.74 7.17
C GLU A 66 -5.09 16.39 6.26
N GLY A 67 -6.20 15.71 5.98
CA GLY A 67 -7.29 16.26 5.18
C GLY A 67 -6.91 16.51 3.72
N PHE A 68 -6.18 15.58 3.09
CA PHE A 68 -5.80 15.72 1.68
C PHE A 68 -7.03 15.96 0.80
N TYR A 69 -6.99 17.03 0.01
CA TYR A 69 -8.16 17.56 -0.71
C TYR A 69 -8.58 16.71 -1.91
N ASP A 70 -7.69 15.89 -2.47
CA ASP A 70 -8.01 14.98 -3.59
C ASP A 70 -8.99 13.86 -3.19
N GLY A 71 -9.04 13.53 -1.90
CA GLY A 71 -10.00 12.58 -1.35
C GLY A 71 -9.73 11.12 -1.70
N HIS A 72 -8.62 10.75 -2.33
CA HIS A 72 -8.32 9.35 -2.66
C HIS A 72 -8.26 8.45 -1.42
N TRP A 73 -7.85 8.99 -0.28
CA TRP A 73 -7.83 8.27 1.00
C TRP A 73 -9.22 7.79 1.48
N LYS A 74 -10.31 8.34 0.93
CA LYS A 74 -11.69 7.94 1.20
C LYS A 74 -12.11 6.68 0.43
N ILE A 75 -11.35 6.28 -0.59
CA ILE A 75 -11.66 5.10 -1.40
C ILE A 75 -11.49 3.85 -0.54
N PRO A 76 -12.54 3.01 -0.36
CA PRO A 76 -12.44 1.79 0.42
C PRO A 76 -11.47 0.79 -0.21
N ILE A 77 -10.51 0.28 0.57
CA ILE A 77 -9.60 -0.77 0.11
C ILE A 77 -10.32 -2.13 0.08
N ARG A 78 -10.46 -2.73 -1.11
CA ARG A 78 -11.08 -4.03 -1.37
C ARG A 78 -10.10 -5.05 -1.96
N ASP A 79 -8.83 -4.68 -2.11
CA ASP A 79 -7.77 -5.56 -2.59
C ASP A 79 -7.78 -6.94 -1.90
N SER A 80 -7.94 -7.99 -2.71
CA SER A 80 -8.00 -9.37 -2.22
C SER A 80 -6.71 -9.83 -1.54
N ARG A 81 -5.57 -9.23 -1.89
CA ARG A 81 -4.25 -9.55 -1.31
C ARG A 81 -4.20 -9.27 0.19
N LEU A 82 -5.09 -8.42 0.73
CA LEU A 82 -5.22 -8.19 2.17
C LEU A 82 -5.52 -9.47 2.98
N ARG A 83 -6.14 -10.46 2.34
CA ARG A 83 -6.53 -11.75 2.94
C ARG A 83 -5.53 -12.87 2.72
N ILE A 84 -4.52 -12.66 1.88
CA ILE A 84 -3.52 -13.67 1.54
C ILE A 84 -2.30 -13.49 2.44
N CYS A 85 -1.82 -14.55 3.07
CA CYS A 85 -0.56 -14.52 3.81
C CYS A 85 0.59 -15.07 2.97
N VAL A 86 1.74 -14.39 3.01
CA VAL A 86 3.00 -14.78 2.33
C VAL A 86 4.24 -14.69 3.22
N ASP A 87 4.09 -14.22 4.47
CA ASP A 87 5.19 -14.08 5.43
C ASP A 87 4.87 -14.79 6.76
N ASN A 88 5.81 -14.79 7.70
CA ASN A 88 5.64 -15.45 9.00
C ASN A 88 4.75 -14.66 9.99
N VAL A 89 4.42 -13.40 9.69
CA VAL A 89 3.61 -12.55 10.57
C VAL A 89 2.12 -12.80 10.33
N CYS A 90 1.70 -12.92 9.07
CA CYS A 90 0.32 -13.13 8.62
C CYS A 90 -0.75 -12.20 9.22
N ASN A 91 -0.35 -11.10 9.87
CA ASN A 91 -1.26 -10.22 10.61
C ASN A 91 -0.81 -8.77 10.49
N TRP A 92 -1.09 -8.20 9.32
CA TRP A 92 -0.77 -6.80 9.01
C TRP A 92 -1.46 -5.81 9.95
N LYS A 93 -2.64 -6.14 10.49
CA LYS A 93 -3.32 -5.28 11.47
C LYS A 93 -2.53 -5.17 12.77
N SER A 94 -1.88 -6.25 13.20
CA SER A 94 -0.97 -6.21 14.35
C SER A 94 0.22 -5.31 14.08
N MET A 95 0.83 -5.41 12.90
CA MET A 95 1.94 -4.54 12.48
C MET A 95 1.54 -3.06 12.46
N LEU A 96 0.33 -2.75 11.98
CA LEU A 96 -0.19 -1.39 11.94
C LEU A 96 -0.29 -0.73 13.33
N LYS A 97 -0.61 -1.48 14.38
CA LYS A 97 -0.71 -0.94 15.76
C LYS A 97 0.59 -0.34 16.27
N HIS A 98 1.73 -0.82 15.77
CA HIS A 98 3.06 -0.37 16.16
C HIS A 98 3.68 0.60 15.16
N TRP A 99 2.94 0.95 14.09
CA TRP A 99 3.42 1.84 13.05
C TRP A 99 3.39 3.30 13.51
N GLY A 100 4.50 4.02 13.31
CA GLY A 100 4.65 5.43 13.75
C GLY A 100 5.00 5.61 15.23
N GLY A 101 5.22 4.53 16.00
CA GLY A 101 5.80 4.60 17.34
C GLY A 101 7.33 4.76 17.27
N ARG A 102 7.92 5.59 18.14
CA ARG A 102 9.37 5.73 18.32
C ARG A 102 10.05 4.35 18.35
N GLN A 103 10.80 4.01 17.31
CA GLN A 103 11.74 2.90 17.36
C GLN A 103 12.88 3.31 18.30
N ILE A 104 12.86 2.87 19.55
CA ILE A 104 14.06 2.90 20.40
C ILE A 104 14.86 1.65 20.05
N GLY A 105 15.80 1.79 19.11
CA GLY A 105 16.72 0.73 18.68
C GLY A 105 17.61 1.23 17.53
N PRO A 106 18.90 0.88 17.49
CA PRO A 106 19.88 1.53 16.62
C PRO A 106 19.80 0.96 15.21
N THR A 107 18.75 1.32 14.48
CA THR A 107 18.76 1.37 13.02
C THR A 107 17.52 2.13 12.60
N SER A 108 17.61 3.45 12.71
CA SER A 108 16.94 4.33 11.78
C SER A 108 17.43 3.99 10.37
N MET A 109 16.82 2.99 9.76
CA MET A 109 16.82 2.86 8.32
C MET A 109 15.37 3.11 7.90
N TRP A 110 15.14 4.35 7.51
CA TRP A 110 14.22 4.65 6.42
C TRP A 110 14.46 3.60 5.35
N PHE A 111 13.56 2.61 5.22
CA PHE A 111 13.10 1.88 4.03
C PHE A 111 12.09 0.80 4.46
#